data_AF-A0A2E5B782-F1
#
_entry.id   AF-A0A2E5B782-F1
#
_cell.length_a   1.000
_cell.length_b   1.000
_cell.length_c   1.000
_cell.angle_alpha   90.00
_cell.angle_beta   90.00
_cell.angle_gamma   90.00
#
_symmetry.space_group_name_H-M   'P 1'
#
loop_
_entity.id
_entity.type
_entity.pdbx_description
1 polymer ?
#
loop_
_entity_poly.entity_id
_entity_poly.type
_entity_poly.pdbx_seq_one_letter_code
_entity_poly.pdbx_strand_id
1 'polypeptide(L)'
;MNKEAFISCGSHKMDMSEETHLEPMLYFGYGSNLDHADWTKWCHRKGRNPDGLKEIGPAWLDEYYLAFDYYSSTREAGAANLKLLASGRAATPGALFEIDADTLASLDRKEGHPNPKYYQRKIVTAYTPDGKAHQAYTYIHYAKEDNFHPPSDEYEALIRNGLERLDLTTDWLDSALDHSMSARFEYVFVYGTLMEGMSRHSEMQDGCTLVCEGTVQGNLYHISDYPGLVAGNGTVQGELYRASDMFQIIQRLDWIEGAGGTNPLFNRVIQEVNTEEGKVWAYTYHYAKSTDSFEKIDSGNWRN
;
A
#
# COMPACT_ATOMS: atom_id res chain seq x y z
N MET A 1 9.68 -53.75 43.53
CA MET A 1 9.73 -52.27 43.51
C MET A 1 10.84 -51.85 42.55
N ASN A 2 10.47 -51.05 41.55
CA ASN A 2 11.22 -50.08 40.73
C ASN A 2 12.76 -50.12 40.77
N LYS A 3 13.43 -50.31 39.60
CA LYS A 3 13.94 -49.27 38.67
C LYS A 3 14.97 -48.34 39.39
N GLU A 4 16.18 -48.12 38.89
CA GLU A 4 16.46 -47.45 37.62
C GLU A 4 17.85 -47.79 37.06
N ALA A 5 17.91 -47.89 35.74
CA ALA A 5 19.12 -48.00 34.96
C ALA A 5 19.65 -46.61 34.60
N PHE A 6 20.96 -46.45 34.63
CA PHE A 6 21.71 -45.28 34.20
C PHE A 6 21.42 -44.96 32.73
N ILE A 7 20.95 -43.73 32.46
CA ILE A 7 21.01 -43.13 31.12
C ILE A 7 21.72 -41.78 31.26
N SER A 8 22.87 -41.73 30.60
CA SER A 8 23.71 -40.57 30.35
C SER A 8 22.92 -39.43 29.69
N CYS A 9 22.79 -38.29 30.37
CA CYS A 9 22.29 -37.06 29.78
C CYS A 9 23.44 -36.36 29.05
N GLY A 10 23.41 -36.42 27.72
CA GLY A 10 24.30 -35.66 26.85
C GLY A 10 24.01 -34.17 26.93
N SER A 11 25.08 -33.39 27.04
CA SER A 11 25.08 -31.93 26.93
C SER A 11 24.55 -31.49 25.56
N HIS A 12 23.26 -31.18 25.50
CA HIS A 12 22.72 -30.35 24.43
C HIS A 12 23.12 -28.91 24.72
N LYS A 13 24.17 -28.44 24.03
CA LYS A 13 24.35 -27.02 23.81
C LYS A 13 23.10 -26.53 23.08
N MET A 14 22.28 -25.71 23.76
CA MET A 14 21.33 -24.85 23.07
C MET A 14 22.16 -23.94 22.18
N ASP A 15 21.98 -24.12 20.88
CA ASP A 15 22.52 -23.22 19.89
C ASP A 15 21.75 -21.89 20.03
N MET A 16 22.44 -20.89 20.56
CA MET A 16 21.94 -19.53 20.68
C MET A 16 22.39 -18.74 19.46
N SER A 17 21.60 -18.77 18.40
CA SER A 17 21.60 -17.73 17.38
C SER A 17 20.30 -17.78 16.57
N GLU A 18 19.17 -17.51 17.22
CA GLU A 18 18.08 -16.85 16.50
C GLU A 18 18.50 -15.37 16.41
N GLU A 19 19.10 -14.99 15.29
CA GLU A 19 19.10 -13.59 14.88
C GLU A 19 17.64 -13.18 14.76
N THR A 20 17.11 -12.52 15.77
CA THR A 20 15.85 -11.79 15.67
C THR A 20 16.08 -10.69 14.65
N HIS A 21 15.81 -10.98 13.38
CA HIS A 21 15.56 -9.96 12.38
C HIS A 21 14.31 -9.21 12.87
N LEU A 22 14.53 -8.11 13.57
CA LEU A 22 13.46 -7.16 13.85
C LEU A 22 12.99 -6.65 12.49
N GLU A 23 11.74 -6.95 12.15
CA GLU A 23 11.09 -6.38 10.97
C GLU A 23 11.35 -4.86 10.95
N PRO A 24 11.74 -4.28 9.80
CA PRO A 24 12.04 -2.87 9.71
C PRO A 24 10.81 -2.04 10.10
N MET A 25 11.01 -0.96 10.84
CA MET A 25 9.92 -0.02 11.10
C MET A 25 9.68 0.80 9.83
N LEU A 26 8.42 0.84 9.41
CA LEU A 26 8.03 1.51 8.17
C LEU A 26 7.19 2.76 8.45
N TYR A 27 7.34 3.76 7.59
CA TYR A 27 6.56 4.99 7.60
C TYR A 27 6.00 5.25 6.20
N PHE A 28 4.72 5.60 6.11
CA PHE A 28 4.07 6.05 4.90
C PHE A 28 3.89 7.58 4.92
N GLY A 29 4.58 8.26 4.00
CA GLY A 29 4.49 9.71 3.80
C GLY A 29 3.62 10.06 2.61
N TYR A 30 2.76 11.07 2.79
CA TYR A 30 1.84 11.59 1.76
C TYR A 30 1.84 13.13 1.65
N GLY A 31 2.62 13.80 2.51
CA GLY A 31 2.72 15.26 2.59
C GLY A 31 4.14 15.74 2.33
N SER A 32 4.60 16.80 3.01
CA SER A 32 5.96 17.34 2.80
C SER A 32 7.12 16.37 3.02
N ASN A 33 6.91 15.23 3.70
CA ASN A 33 7.97 14.23 3.85
C ASN A 33 8.31 13.51 2.54
N LEU A 34 7.54 13.73 1.46
CA LEU A 34 7.92 13.35 0.11
C LEU A 34 9.09 14.18 -0.45
N ASP A 35 9.43 15.31 0.19
CA ASP A 35 10.58 16.14 -0.16
C ASP A 35 11.72 15.94 0.86
N HIS A 36 12.82 15.33 0.39
CA HIS A 36 13.99 15.05 1.22
C HIS A 36 14.67 16.33 1.74
N ALA A 37 14.63 17.44 0.98
CA ALA A 37 15.24 18.69 1.38
C ALA A 37 14.44 19.40 2.49
N ASP A 38 13.10 19.35 2.46
CA ASP A 38 12.23 19.85 3.55
C ASP A 38 12.48 19.06 4.84
N TRP A 39 12.54 17.74 4.74
CA TRP A 39 12.91 16.87 5.88
C TRP A 39 14.28 17.24 6.45
N THR A 40 15.29 17.29 5.60
CA THR A 40 16.68 17.61 5.98
C THR A 40 16.77 18.99 6.65
N LYS A 41 16.12 20.01 6.07
CA LYS A 41 16.06 21.37 6.62
C LYS A 41 15.36 21.39 7.97
N TRP A 42 14.28 20.62 8.15
CA TRP A 42 13.63 20.48 9.45
C TRP A 42 14.54 19.83 10.48
N CYS A 43 15.22 18.72 10.14
CA CYS A 43 16.13 18.01 11.03
C CYS A 43 17.27 18.90 11.50
N HIS A 44 17.95 19.60 10.59
CA HIS A 44 19.05 20.50 10.95
C HIS A 44 18.60 21.63 11.89
N ARG A 45 17.43 22.24 11.66
CA ARG A 45 16.86 23.27 12.55
C ARG A 45 16.54 22.74 13.95
N LYS A 46 16.28 21.44 14.10
CA LYS A 46 15.91 20.80 15.37
C LYS A 46 17.05 20.02 16.02
N GLY A 47 18.25 20.04 15.43
CA GLY A 47 19.40 19.27 15.89
C GLY A 47 19.16 17.76 15.84
N ARG A 48 18.53 17.28 14.77
CA ARG A 48 18.21 15.86 14.52
C ARG A 48 19.00 15.32 13.32
N ASN A 49 19.17 14.00 13.27
CA ASN A 49 19.76 13.29 12.14
C ASN A 49 18.73 13.10 11.02
N PRO A 50 18.97 13.55 9.78
CA PRO A 50 18.06 13.33 8.66
C PRO A 50 18.14 11.91 8.05
N ASP A 51 19.27 11.21 8.21
CA ASP A 51 19.63 10.02 7.40
C ASP A 51 18.76 8.78 7.67
N GLY A 52 18.02 8.77 8.78
CA GLY A 52 17.18 7.63 9.15
C GLY A 52 15.82 7.59 8.46
N LEU A 53 15.45 8.61 7.66
CA LEU A 53 14.26 8.56 6.79
C LEU A 53 14.65 8.06 5.40
N LYS A 54 14.74 6.74 5.23
CA LYS A 54 15.21 6.12 3.98
C LYS A 54 14.04 5.77 3.06
N GLU A 55 13.95 6.43 1.92
CA GLU A 55 12.90 6.15 0.93
C GLU A 55 13.07 4.76 0.31
N ILE A 56 12.03 3.94 0.39
CA ILE A 56 11.93 2.63 -0.29
C ILE A 56 11.41 2.83 -1.72
N GLY A 57 10.39 3.69 -1.88
CA GLY A 57 9.80 4.01 -3.18
C GLY A 57 8.31 4.33 -3.11
N PRO A 58 7.61 4.35 -4.27
CA PRO A 58 6.19 4.67 -4.35
C PRO A 58 5.35 3.62 -3.63
N ALA A 59 4.27 4.08 -2.99
CA ALA A 59 3.30 3.21 -2.37
C ALA A 59 1.90 3.84 -2.37
N TRP A 60 0.88 3.01 -2.15
CA TRP A 60 -0.52 3.43 -2.06
C TRP A 60 -1.16 3.03 -0.73
N LEU A 61 -2.00 3.91 -0.20
CA LEU A 61 -2.96 3.58 0.86
C LEU A 61 -4.36 3.45 0.26
N ASP A 62 -5.00 2.31 0.48
CA ASP A 62 -6.43 2.14 0.19
C ASP A 62 -7.28 2.88 1.26
N GLU A 63 -8.52 3.20 0.91
CA GLU A 63 -9.57 3.80 1.74
C GLU A 63 -9.39 5.26 2.17
N TYR A 64 -8.23 5.86 1.95
CA TYR A 64 -7.96 7.25 2.33
C TYR A 64 -7.92 8.17 1.12
N TYR A 65 -8.42 9.39 1.30
CA TYR A 65 -8.22 10.51 0.37
C TYR A 65 -7.48 11.65 1.07
N LEU A 66 -6.75 12.42 0.26
CA LEU A 66 -6.03 13.62 0.73
C LEU A 66 -7.02 14.75 1.05
N ALA A 67 -6.76 15.49 2.13
CA ALA A 67 -7.52 16.68 2.49
C ALA A 67 -6.60 17.76 3.07
N PHE A 68 -7.06 19.01 3.06
CA PHE A 68 -6.41 20.13 3.75
C PHE A 68 -7.36 20.72 4.80
N ASP A 69 -7.79 19.89 5.76
CA ASP A 69 -8.74 20.23 6.82
C ASP A 69 -8.07 20.63 8.15
N TYR A 70 -6.74 20.74 8.16
CA TYR A 70 -5.95 21.13 9.33
C TYR A 70 -5.11 22.38 9.05
N TYR A 71 -5.33 23.44 9.85
CA TYR A 71 -4.50 24.64 9.80
C TYR A 71 -3.21 24.47 10.63
N SER A 72 -2.06 24.54 9.96
CA SER A 72 -0.76 24.50 10.62
C SER A 72 -0.28 25.90 10.97
N SER A 73 -0.15 26.20 12.26
CA SER A 73 0.40 27.48 12.72
C SER A 73 1.87 27.70 12.35
N THR A 74 2.62 26.64 12.08
CA THR A 74 4.03 26.75 11.64
C THR A 74 4.14 27.07 10.16
N ARG A 75 3.17 26.63 9.34
CA ARG A 75 3.11 26.91 7.90
C ARG A 75 2.24 28.12 7.59
N GLU A 76 1.45 28.58 8.56
CA GLU A 76 0.40 29.60 8.41
C GLU A 76 -0.60 29.28 7.29
N ALA A 77 -0.78 27.99 6.99
CA ALA A 77 -1.54 27.47 5.86
C ALA A 77 -2.13 26.09 6.18
N GLY A 78 -2.97 25.58 5.29
CA GLY A 78 -3.47 24.20 5.33
C GLY A 78 -2.33 23.20 5.22
N ALA A 79 -2.37 22.17 6.06
CA ALA A 79 -1.47 21.02 5.98
C ALA A 79 -2.22 19.78 5.50
N ALA A 80 -1.50 18.96 4.76
CA ALA A 80 -2.02 17.73 4.19
C ALA A 80 -2.46 16.75 5.29
N ASN A 81 -3.62 16.16 5.13
CA ASN A 81 -4.19 15.17 6.03
C ASN A 81 -4.79 14.01 5.22
N LEU A 82 -5.09 12.89 5.89
CA LEU A 82 -5.80 11.76 5.31
C LEU A 82 -7.16 11.59 5.97
N LYS A 83 -8.19 11.44 5.14
CA LYS A 83 -9.55 11.12 5.60
C LYS A 83 -9.97 9.74 5.13
N LEU A 84 -10.48 8.95 6.07
CA LEU A 84 -11.02 7.62 5.79
C LEU A 84 -12.36 7.75 5.06
N LEU A 85 -12.53 6.98 4.00
CA LEU A 85 -13.78 6.87 3.25
C LEU A 85 -14.22 5.40 3.13
N ALA A 86 -13.67 4.67 2.16
CA ALA A 86 -13.86 3.24 1.96
C ALA A 86 -12.96 2.75 0.82
N SER A 87 -12.61 1.46 0.85
CA SER A 87 -11.96 0.80 -0.28
C SER A 87 -12.73 1.03 -1.58
N GLY A 88 -12.04 1.24 -2.70
CA GLY A 88 -12.66 1.50 -4.01
C GLY A 88 -13.38 2.85 -4.15
N ARG A 89 -13.44 3.66 -3.09
CA ARG A 89 -13.87 5.07 -3.17
C ARG A 89 -12.72 6.05 -3.03
N ALA A 90 -11.68 5.65 -2.32
CA ALA A 90 -10.50 6.46 -2.09
C ALA A 90 -9.25 5.60 -2.05
N ALA A 91 -8.16 6.10 -2.64
CA ALA A 91 -6.83 5.57 -2.44
C ALA A 91 -5.83 6.73 -2.57
N THR A 92 -4.88 6.87 -1.65
CA THR A 92 -3.93 7.99 -1.67
C THR A 92 -2.52 7.50 -2.04
N PRO A 93 -1.88 8.08 -3.07
CA PRO A 93 -0.49 7.80 -3.40
C PRO A 93 0.46 8.49 -2.43
N GLY A 94 1.65 7.92 -2.25
CA GLY A 94 2.72 8.47 -1.43
C GLY A 94 3.99 7.64 -1.53
N ALA A 95 4.82 7.70 -0.49
CA ALA A 95 6.06 6.93 -0.43
C ALA A 95 6.15 6.12 0.86
N LEU A 96 6.75 4.94 0.73
CA LEU A 96 7.12 4.10 1.86
C LEU A 96 8.58 4.39 2.23
N PHE A 97 8.85 4.49 3.54
CA PHE A 97 10.17 4.74 4.10
C PHE A 97 10.51 3.69 5.14
N GLU A 98 11.76 3.23 5.14
CA GLU A 98 12.36 2.57 6.29
C GLU A 98 12.80 3.63 7.30
N ILE A 99 12.48 3.41 8.57
CA ILE A 99 12.85 4.31 9.66
C ILE A 99 13.44 3.57 10.86
N ASP A 100 14.28 4.26 11.63
CA ASP A 100 14.74 3.82 12.95
C ASP A 100 13.96 4.53 14.08
N ALA A 101 14.26 4.15 15.33
CA ALA A 101 13.57 4.68 16.51
C ALA A 101 13.82 6.19 16.71
N ASP A 102 15.00 6.68 16.34
CA ASP A 102 15.35 8.09 16.44
C ASP A 102 14.62 8.93 15.39
N THR A 103 14.42 8.36 14.21
CA THR A 103 13.63 8.95 13.12
C THR A 103 12.16 8.97 13.48
N LEU A 104 11.63 7.88 14.06
CA LEU A 104 10.26 7.85 14.58
C LEU A 104 10.04 8.95 15.63
N ALA A 105 10.95 9.10 16.59
CA ALA A 105 10.87 10.15 17.60
C ALA A 105 10.99 11.57 17.00
N SER A 106 11.69 11.70 15.86
CA SER A 106 11.78 12.95 15.11
C SER A 106 10.49 13.26 14.36
N LEU A 107 9.87 12.26 13.72
CA LEU A 107 8.55 12.37 13.11
C LEU A 107 7.49 12.72 14.16
N ASP A 108 7.42 11.99 15.29
CA ASP A 108 6.47 12.28 16.38
C ASP A 108 6.58 13.76 16.82
N ARG A 109 7.80 14.28 16.95
CA ARG A 109 8.06 15.69 17.28
C ARG A 109 7.66 16.66 16.17
N LYS A 110 7.86 16.30 14.89
CA LYS A 110 7.45 17.11 13.73
C LYS A 110 5.93 17.25 13.67
N GLU A 111 5.23 16.16 13.93
CA GLU A 111 3.77 16.04 13.79
C GLU A 111 2.99 16.41 15.07
N GLY A 112 3.70 16.70 16.17
CA GLY A 112 3.11 17.11 17.45
C GLY A 112 2.55 15.96 18.30
N HIS A 113 2.85 14.71 17.95
CA HIS A 113 2.48 13.52 18.70
C HIS A 113 3.23 13.46 20.04
N PRO A 114 2.60 13.00 21.16
CA PRO A 114 1.28 12.39 21.28
C PRO A 114 0.14 13.34 21.68
N ASN A 115 0.29 14.65 21.52
CA ASN A 115 -0.77 15.58 21.93
C ASN A 115 -2.00 15.43 20.99
N PRO A 116 -3.20 15.13 21.53
CA PRO A 116 -4.40 14.86 20.73
C PRO A 116 -4.91 16.06 19.91
N LYS A 117 -4.36 17.26 20.15
CA LYS A 117 -4.66 18.46 19.36
C LYS A 117 -3.99 18.45 17.98
N TYR A 118 -2.96 17.63 17.79
CA TYR A 118 -2.19 17.51 16.56
C TYR A 118 -2.38 16.12 15.94
N TYR A 119 -1.53 15.78 14.97
CA TYR A 119 -1.61 14.50 14.30
C TYR A 119 -1.34 13.34 15.27
N GLN A 120 -2.09 12.27 15.08
CA GLN A 120 -1.95 11.02 15.79
C GLN A 120 -1.27 9.99 14.89
N ARG A 121 -0.32 9.25 15.48
CA ARG A 121 0.31 8.14 14.81
C ARG A 121 -0.70 7.00 14.65
N LYS A 122 -0.82 6.47 13.43
CA LYS A 122 -1.68 5.35 13.07
C LYS A 122 -0.87 4.30 12.32
N ILE A 123 -1.23 3.03 12.47
CA ILE A 123 -0.72 1.96 11.62
C ILE A 123 -1.69 1.78 10.45
N VAL A 124 -1.16 1.77 9.23
CA VAL A 124 -1.88 1.59 7.97
C VAL A 124 -1.22 0.50 7.14
N THR A 125 -1.95 -0.06 6.18
CA THR A 125 -1.43 -0.98 5.18
C THR A 125 -1.06 -0.21 3.92
N ALA A 126 0.23 -0.15 3.59
CA ALA A 126 0.74 0.45 2.36
C ALA A 126 1.11 -0.63 1.34
N TYR A 127 0.75 -0.41 0.07
CA TYR A 127 1.04 -1.34 -1.02
C TYR A 127 2.16 -0.83 -1.92
N THR A 128 3.18 -1.65 -2.15
CA THR A 128 4.33 -1.36 -3.03
C THR A 128 4.10 -1.88 -4.46
N PRO A 129 4.94 -1.50 -5.46
CA PRO A 129 4.71 -1.87 -6.86
C PRO A 129 4.63 -3.38 -7.13
N ASP A 130 5.24 -4.20 -6.26
CA ASP A 130 5.20 -5.66 -6.31
C ASP A 130 3.95 -6.28 -5.67
N GLY A 131 2.98 -5.45 -5.26
CA GLY A 131 1.72 -5.87 -4.63
C GLY A 131 1.87 -6.30 -3.17
N LYS A 132 3.06 -6.16 -2.56
CA LYS A 132 3.24 -6.48 -1.14
C LYS A 132 2.53 -5.45 -0.25
N ALA A 133 1.90 -5.98 0.80
CA ALA A 133 1.26 -5.21 1.86
C ALA A 133 2.24 -5.00 3.02
N HIS A 134 2.45 -3.75 3.43
CA HIS A 134 3.36 -3.36 4.49
C HIS A 134 2.62 -2.63 5.61
N GLN A 135 2.81 -3.06 6.86
CA GLN A 135 2.33 -2.30 8.01
C GLN A 135 3.27 -1.11 8.25
N ALA A 136 2.76 0.10 8.10
CA ALA A 136 3.54 1.32 8.23
C ALA A 136 2.87 2.32 9.18
N TYR A 137 3.68 3.08 9.91
CA TYR A 137 3.20 4.25 10.61
C TYR A 137 2.82 5.34 9.60
N THR A 138 1.76 6.07 9.92
CA THR A 138 1.46 7.36 9.28
C THR A 138 0.87 8.29 10.33
N TYR A 139 0.58 9.53 9.95
CA TYR A 139 0.06 10.54 10.84
C TYR A 139 -1.26 11.05 10.32
N ILE A 140 -2.30 11.12 11.15
CA ILE A 140 -3.62 11.64 10.78
C ILE A 140 -4.07 12.67 11.82
N HIS A 141 -4.55 13.83 11.37
CA HIS A 141 -5.19 14.81 12.22
C HIS A 141 -6.70 14.53 12.29
N TYR A 142 -7.24 14.49 13.50
CA TYR A 142 -8.68 14.32 13.73
C TYR A 142 -9.32 15.68 14.01
N ALA A 143 -9.54 16.45 12.94
CA ALA A 143 -10.25 17.71 13.03
C ALA A 143 -11.71 17.48 13.46
N LYS A 144 -12.25 18.39 14.26
CA LYS A 144 -13.68 18.35 14.65
C LYS A 144 -14.59 18.91 13.57
N GLU A 145 -14.03 19.73 12.70
CA GLU A 145 -14.71 20.43 11.63
C GLU A 145 -13.92 20.20 10.34
N ASP A 146 -14.64 19.95 9.24
CA ASP A 146 -14.07 19.71 7.92
C ASP A 146 -13.83 21.03 7.16
N ASN A 147 -13.23 22.01 7.84
CA ASN A 147 -12.97 23.31 7.24
C ASN A 147 -11.75 23.20 6.33
N PHE A 148 -11.91 23.48 5.04
CA PHE A 148 -10.76 23.57 4.17
C PHE A 148 -9.90 24.79 4.54
N HIS A 149 -8.60 24.54 4.56
CA HIS A 149 -7.56 25.53 4.70
C HIS A 149 -6.65 25.43 3.47
N PRO A 150 -6.51 26.48 2.64
CA PRO A 150 -5.64 26.41 1.48
C PRO A 150 -4.18 26.21 1.93
N PRO A 151 -3.43 25.27 1.33
CA PRO A 151 -1.98 25.24 1.48
C PRO A 151 -1.35 26.47 0.82
N SER A 152 -0.10 26.79 1.16
CA SER A 152 0.68 27.72 0.34
C SER A 152 1.19 27.02 -0.92
N ASP A 153 1.38 27.77 -2.00
CA ASP A 153 1.96 27.25 -3.26
C ASP A 153 3.29 26.52 -3.01
N GLU A 154 4.12 27.06 -2.12
CA GLU A 154 5.39 26.47 -1.72
C GLU A 154 5.22 25.10 -1.03
N TYR A 155 4.19 24.94 -0.20
CA TYR A 155 3.92 23.69 0.49
C TYR A 155 3.28 22.65 -0.44
N GLU A 156 2.35 23.08 -1.28
CA GLU A 156 1.75 22.24 -2.32
C GLU A 156 2.84 21.66 -3.24
N ALA A 157 3.78 22.50 -3.70
CA ALA A 157 4.87 22.08 -4.57
C ALA A 157 5.73 20.97 -3.96
N LEU A 158 5.92 20.92 -2.63
CA LEU A 158 6.65 19.81 -1.98
C LEU A 158 5.94 18.47 -2.20
N ILE A 159 4.61 18.46 -2.14
CA ILE A 159 3.80 17.26 -2.33
C ILE A 159 3.78 16.89 -3.81
N ARG A 160 3.45 17.86 -4.67
CA ARG A 160 3.36 17.66 -6.12
C ARG A 160 4.66 17.14 -6.71
N ASN A 161 5.78 17.82 -6.45
CA ASN A 161 7.10 17.41 -6.95
C ASN A 161 7.50 16.03 -6.39
N GLY A 162 7.11 15.74 -5.15
CA GLY A 162 7.34 14.43 -4.54
C GLY A 162 6.60 13.31 -5.27
N LEU A 163 5.31 13.50 -5.57
CA LEU A 163 4.49 12.55 -6.32
C LEU A 163 5.01 12.37 -7.74
N GLU A 164 5.28 13.47 -8.46
CA GLU A 164 5.79 13.43 -9.83
C GLU A 164 7.16 12.73 -9.92
N ARG A 165 8.07 12.98 -8.97
CA ARG A 165 9.37 12.31 -8.88
C ARG A 165 9.24 10.78 -8.70
N LEU A 166 8.15 10.34 -8.09
CA LEU A 166 7.84 8.93 -7.83
C LEU A 166 7.00 8.30 -8.96
N ASP A 167 6.78 9.00 -10.06
CA ASP A 167 5.88 8.61 -11.15
C ASP A 167 4.45 8.31 -10.67
N LEU A 168 3.96 9.07 -9.67
CA LEU A 168 2.62 8.95 -9.10
C LEU A 168 1.70 10.08 -9.60
N THR A 169 0.41 9.78 -9.75
CA THR A 169 -0.61 10.78 -10.12
C THR A 169 -0.76 11.87 -9.05
N THR A 170 -1.05 13.09 -9.50
CA THR A 170 -1.43 14.22 -8.65
C THR A 170 -2.94 14.37 -8.50
N ASP A 171 -3.76 13.53 -9.13
CA ASP A 171 -5.22 13.71 -9.17
C ASP A 171 -5.85 13.82 -7.76
N TRP A 172 -5.33 13.05 -6.79
CA TRP A 172 -5.79 13.09 -5.40
C TRP A 172 -5.38 14.38 -4.68
N LEU A 173 -4.22 14.94 -5.03
CA LEU A 173 -3.80 16.27 -4.57
C LEU A 173 -4.67 17.34 -5.21
N ASP A 174 -4.86 17.29 -6.52
CA ASP A 174 -5.66 18.25 -7.29
C ASP A 174 -7.12 18.26 -6.80
N SER A 175 -7.70 17.08 -6.57
CA SER A 175 -9.04 16.95 -5.98
C SER A 175 -9.13 17.60 -4.60
N ALA A 176 -8.12 17.41 -3.75
CA ALA A 176 -8.08 17.99 -2.43
C ALA A 176 -7.98 19.52 -2.47
N LEU A 177 -7.18 20.08 -3.38
CA LEU A 177 -7.03 21.53 -3.59
C LEU A 177 -8.32 22.16 -4.13
N ASP A 178 -9.01 21.47 -5.03
CA ASP A 178 -10.30 21.87 -5.59
C ASP A 178 -11.47 21.63 -4.65
N HIS A 179 -11.22 21.06 -3.46
CA HIS A 179 -12.24 20.65 -2.49
C HIS A 179 -13.30 19.72 -3.10
N SER A 180 -12.87 18.89 -4.04
CA SER A 180 -13.72 17.97 -4.78
C SER A 180 -13.37 16.51 -4.46
N MET A 181 -14.23 15.59 -4.89
CA MET A 181 -13.97 14.14 -4.88
C MET A 181 -13.97 13.61 -6.31
N SER A 182 -13.17 14.24 -7.18
CA SER A 182 -13.15 13.95 -8.61
C SER A 182 -12.14 12.84 -8.98
N ALA A 183 -11.04 12.71 -8.24
CA ALA A 183 -10.07 11.63 -8.39
C ALA A 183 -10.72 10.25 -8.25
N ARG A 184 -10.22 9.29 -9.05
CA ARG A 184 -10.68 7.90 -9.03
C ARG A 184 -9.51 6.95 -9.10
N PHE A 185 -9.64 5.84 -8.37
CA PHE A 185 -8.78 4.67 -8.54
C PHE A 185 -9.63 3.61 -9.26
N GLU A 186 -9.44 3.49 -10.57
CA GLU A 186 -10.45 2.91 -11.46
C GLU A 186 -10.05 1.63 -12.19
N TYR A 187 -8.86 1.09 -11.92
CA TYR A 187 -8.37 -0.09 -12.60
C TYR A 187 -8.38 -1.35 -11.74
N VAL A 188 -8.74 -2.48 -12.37
CA VAL A 188 -8.63 -3.84 -11.84
C VAL A 188 -7.79 -4.67 -12.80
N PHE A 189 -6.82 -5.42 -12.27
CA PHE A 189 -6.03 -6.38 -13.03
C PHE A 189 -6.43 -7.81 -12.66
N VAL A 190 -6.81 -8.59 -13.67
CA VAL A 190 -7.20 -10.01 -13.53
C VAL A 190 -6.28 -10.90 -14.36
N TYR A 191 -5.98 -12.10 -13.88
CA TYR A 191 -4.92 -12.96 -14.45
C TYR A 191 -5.34 -14.44 -14.57
N GLY A 192 -6.65 -14.71 -14.51
CA GLY A 192 -7.16 -16.07 -14.36
C GLY A 192 -8.59 -16.24 -14.85
N THR A 193 -9.43 -16.86 -14.03
CA THR A 193 -10.81 -17.21 -14.39
C THR A 193 -11.70 -16.03 -14.79
N LEU A 194 -11.34 -14.81 -14.37
CA LEU A 194 -12.06 -13.57 -14.68
C LEU A 194 -11.69 -12.95 -16.04
N MET A 195 -10.60 -13.40 -16.69
CA MET A 195 -10.15 -12.87 -17.98
C MET A 195 -11.14 -13.19 -19.12
N GLU A 196 -11.07 -12.43 -20.21
CA GLU A 196 -11.87 -12.67 -21.41
C GLU A 196 -11.71 -14.12 -21.92
N GLY A 197 -12.86 -14.74 -22.22
CA GLY A 197 -12.95 -16.13 -22.66
C GLY A 197 -12.87 -17.18 -21.55
N MET A 198 -12.60 -16.77 -20.30
CA MET A 198 -12.49 -17.70 -19.16
C MET A 198 -13.82 -17.87 -18.41
N SER A 199 -13.86 -18.88 -17.53
CA SER A 199 -15.10 -19.41 -16.91
C SER A 199 -15.91 -18.41 -16.10
N ARG A 200 -15.30 -17.33 -15.59
CA ARG A 200 -15.95 -16.27 -14.79
C ARG A 200 -15.95 -14.90 -15.49
N HIS A 201 -15.62 -14.83 -16.79
CA HIS A 201 -15.60 -13.56 -17.53
C HIS A 201 -16.92 -12.78 -17.46
N SER A 202 -18.07 -13.47 -17.38
CA SER A 202 -19.39 -12.83 -17.25
C SER A 202 -19.48 -11.89 -16.03
N GLU A 203 -18.71 -12.17 -14.97
CA GLU A 203 -18.65 -11.33 -13.77
C GLU A 203 -17.89 -10.01 -14.02
N MET A 204 -17.17 -9.86 -15.12
CA MET A 204 -16.49 -8.62 -15.51
C MET A 204 -17.35 -7.77 -16.47
N GLN A 205 -18.30 -8.38 -17.19
CA GLN A 205 -19.05 -7.70 -18.25
C GLN A 205 -19.97 -6.59 -17.74
N ASP A 206 -20.47 -6.71 -16.51
CA ASP A 206 -21.27 -5.67 -15.87
C ASP A 206 -20.37 -4.71 -15.09
N GLY A 207 -20.16 -3.51 -15.66
CA GLY A 207 -19.46 -2.42 -15.00
C GLY A 207 -17.93 -2.42 -15.12
N CYS A 208 -17.33 -3.37 -15.86
CA CYS A 208 -15.94 -3.28 -16.28
C CYS A 208 -15.81 -3.23 -17.80
N THR A 209 -14.80 -2.52 -18.30
CA THR A 209 -14.44 -2.49 -19.71
C THR A 209 -12.97 -2.88 -19.84
N LEU A 210 -12.70 -3.89 -20.68
CA LEU A 210 -11.33 -4.31 -20.98
C LEU A 210 -10.59 -3.14 -21.64
N VAL A 211 -9.41 -2.81 -21.09
CA VAL A 211 -8.55 -1.73 -21.58
C VAL A 211 -7.49 -2.33 -22.49
N CYS A 212 -6.68 -3.25 -21.95
CA CYS A 212 -5.58 -3.90 -22.64
C CYS A 212 -5.11 -5.14 -21.87
N GLU A 213 -4.23 -5.92 -22.50
CA GLU A 213 -3.42 -6.90 -21.78
C GLU A 213 -2.28 -6.19 -21.02
N GLY A 214 -1.80 -6.82 -19.95
CA GLY A 214 -0.73 -6.29 -19.14
C GLY A 214 -0.03 -7.37 -18.32
N THR A 215 1.00 -6.95 -17.58
CA THR A 215 1.76 -7.86 -16.72
C THR A 215 2.02 -7.25 -15.35
N VAL A 216 2.07 -8.11 -14.33
CA VAL A 216 2.46 -7.75 -12.97
C VAL A 216 3.65 -8.58 -12.53
N GLN A 217 4.45 -8.06 -11.60
CA GLN A 217 5.51 -8.84 -10.96
C GLN A 217 4.91 -9.85 -9.97
N GLY A 218 5.31 -11.11 -10.05
CA GLY A 218 4.85 -12.15 -9.14
C GLY A 218 5.06 -13.56 -9.65
N ASN A 219 4.70 -14.54 -8.83
CA ASN A 219 4.68 -15.95 -9.22
C ASN A 219 3.23 -16.43 -9.31
N LEU A 220 2.93 -17.20 -10.35
CA LEU A 220 1.61 -17.79 -10.56
C LEU A 220 1.65 -19.28 -10.20
N TYR A 221 0.65 -19.77 -9.50
CA TYR A 221 0.51 -21.17 -9.12
C TYR A 221 -0.82 -21.76 -9.57
N HIS A 222 -0.82 -23.03 -9.93
CA HIS A 222 -2.03 -23.79 -10.21
C HIS A 222 -2.62 -24.32 -8.90
N ILE A 223 -3.57 -23.60 -8.31
CA ILE A 223 -4.17 -23.97 -7.01
C ILE A 223 -5.20 -25.09 -7.18
N SER A 224 -6.12 -24.92 -8.13
CA SER A 224 -7.17 -25.87 -8.49
C SER A 224 -7.73 -25.43 -9.86
N ASP A 225 -9.05 -25.35 -10.02
CA ASP A 225 -9.71 -24.76 -11.19
C ASP A 225 -9.50 -23.23 -11.33
N TYR A 226 -8.60 -22.64 -10.55
CA TYR A 226 -8.23 -21.23 -10.55
C TYR A 226 -6.74 -21.05 -10.21
N PRO A 227 -6.09 -19.99 -10.73
CA PRO A 227 -4.71 -19.67 -10.41
C PRO A 227 -4.58 -18.88 -9.10
N GLY A 228 -3.38 -18.89 -8.53
CA GLY A 228 -3.00 -18.05 -7.39
C GLY A 228 -1.76 -17.22 -7.70
N LEU A 229 -1.91 -15.90 -7.77
CA LEU A 229 -0.80 -14.95 -7.83
C LEU A 229 -0.25 -14.71 -6.42
N VAL A 230 1.07 -14.74 -6.24
CA VAL A 230 1.73 -14.30 -5.01
C VAL A 230 2.93 -13.42 -5.34
N ALA A 231 3.37 -12.61 -4.39
CA ALA A 231 4.59 -11.81 -4.54
C ALA A 231 5.80 -12.70 -4.90
N GLY A 232 6.64 -12.21 -5.82
CA GLY A 232 7.75 -12.99 -6.37
C GLY A 232 8.51 -12.23 -7.45
N ASN A 233 9.48 -12.90 -8.08
CA ASN A 233 10.33 -12.29 -9.11
C ASN A 233 9.95 -12.70 -10.55
N GLY A 234 8.88 -13.47 -10.70
CA GLY A 234 8.34 -13.81 -12.02
C GLY A 234 7.51 -12.67 -12.61
N THR A 235 6.93 -12.94 -13.77
CA THR A 235 6.01 -12.05 -14.47
C THR A 235 4.72 -12.79 -14.74
N VAL A 236 3.60 -12.23 -14.32
CA VAL A 236 2.27 -12.81 -14.53
C VAL A 236 1.51 -11.97 -15.55
N GLN A 237 1.00 -12.65 -16.58
CA GLN A 237 0.22 -12.07 -17.66
C GLN A 237 -1.26 -12.02 -17.29
N GLY A 238 -1.94 -10.98 -17.72
CA GLY A 238 -3.35 -10.79 -17.46
C GLY A 238 -3.93 -9.62 -18.23
N GLU A 239 -5.05 -9.13 -17.74
CA GLU A 239 -5.88 -8.13 -18.39
C GLU A 239 -6.19 -7.00 -17.44
N LEU A 240 -6.08 -5.78 -17.94
CA LEU A 240 -6.43 -4.56 -17.25
C LEU A 240 -7.85 -4.14 -17.63
N TYR A 241 -8.70 -3.99 -16.65
CA TYR A 241 -10.07 -3.53 -16.80
C TYR A 241 -10.26 -2.18 -16.11
N ARG A 242 -11.08 -1.31 -16.70
CA ARG A 242 -11.55 -0.07 -16.10
C ARG A 242 -12.94 -0.29 -15.50
N ALA A 243 -13.11 0.03 -14.22
CA ALA A 243 -14.37 -0.07 -13.49
C ALA A 243 -15.17 1.23 -13.58
N SER A 244 -16.47 1.14 -13.85
CA SER A 244 -17.38 2.30 -13.84
C SER A 244 -17.72 2.77 -12.42
N ASP A 245 -17.82 1.82 -11.47
CA ASP A 245 -18.02 2.04 -10.04
C ASP A 245 -17.13 1.06 -9.26
N MET A 246 -15.89 1.48 -8.97
CA MET A 246 -14.91 0.62 -8.32
C MET A 246 -15.39 0.07 -6.97
N PHE A 247 -16.17 0.83 -6.20
CA PHE A 247 -16.71 0.38 -4.91
C PHE A 247 -17.64 -0.83 -5.08
N GLN A 248 -18.49 -0.86 -6.10
CA GLN A 248 -19.35 -2.02 -6.39
C GLN A 248 -18.55 -3.19 -6.96
N ILE A 249 -17.63 -2.90 -7.87
CA ILE A 249 -16.81 -3.94 -8.53
C ILE A 249 -15.98 -4.71 -7.51
N ILE A 250 -15.24 -4.04 -6.63
CA ILE A 250 -14.40 -4.75 -5.65
C ILE A 250 -15.23 -5.56 -4.64
N GLN A 251 -16.44 -5.14 -4.29
CA GLN A 251 -17.29 -5.95 -3.40
C GLN A 251 -17.72 -7.27 -4.07
N ARG A 252 -18.05 -7.21 -5.36
CA ARG A 252 -18.36 -8.41 -6.15
C ARG A 252 -17.14 -9.32 -6.26
N LEU A 253 -15.99 -8.75 -6.59
CA LEU A 253 -14.75 -9.52 -6.74
C LEU A 253 -14.27 -10.09 -5.40
N ASP A 254 -14.38 -9.37 -4.29
CA ASP A 254 -14.07 -9.88 -2.96
C ASP A 254 -14.94 -11.09 -2.60
N TRP A 255 -16.20 -11.10 -3.01
CA TRP A 255 -17.09 -12.24 -2.80
C TRP A 255 -16.68 -13.45 -3.66
N ILE A 256 -16.33 -13.22 -4.92
CA ILE A 256 -15.90 -14.25 -5.88
C ILE A 256 -14.55 -14.88 -5.46
N GLU A 257 -13.61 -14.05 -5.04
CA GLU A 257 -12.25 -14.44 -4.66
C GLU A 257 -12.16 -14.84 -3.17
N GLY A 258 -13.20 -14.61 -2.38
CA GLY A 258 -13.18 -14.90 -0.94
C GLY A 258 -12.17 -14.04 -0.18
N ALA A 259 -12.09 -12.75 -0.51
CA ALA A 259 -11.13 -11.79 0.03
C ALA A 259 -11.55 -11.12 1.35
N GLY A 260 -12.53 -11.70 2.05
CA GLY A 260 -13.06 -11.17 3.32
C GLY A 260 -12.80 -12.09 4.52
N GLY A 261 -12.99 -11.51 5.72
CA GLY A 261 -12.95 -12.25 6.99
C GLY A 261 -11.54 -12.45 7.56
N THR A 262 -11.44 -13.25 8.61
CA THR A 262 -10.19 -13.49 9.35
C THR A 262 -9.27 -14.53 8.71
N ASN A 263 -9.74 -15.22 7.68
CA ASN A 263 -8.99 -16.28 6.99
C ASN A 263 -9.25 -16.26 5.48
N PRO A 264 -8.97 -15.13 4.79
CA PRO A 264 -9.34 -14.93 3.39
C PRO A 264 -8.63 -15.93 2.47
N LEU A 265 -9.25 -16.29 1.35
CA LEU A 265 -8.62 -17.14 0.33
C LEU A 265 -7.62 -16.35 -0.52
N PHE A 266 -7.97 -15.10 -0.83
CA PHE A 266 -7.13 -14.13 -1.50
C PHE A 266 -7.11 -12.81 -0.73
N ASN A 267 -6.03 -12.05 -0.81
CA ASN A 267 -5.98 -10.67 -0.33
C ASN A 267 -6.16 -9.74 -1.53
N ARG A 268 -7.11 -8.79 -1.45
CA ARG A 268 -7.11 -7.66 -2.39
C ARG A 268 -5.90 -6.78 -2.08
N VAL A 269 -5.13 -6.46 -3.10
CA VAL A 269 -3.94 -5.59 -3.03
C VAL A 269 -3.99 -4.53 -4.11
N ILE A 270 -3.21 -3.47 -3.95
CA ILE A 270 -2.91 -2.51 -5.02
C ILE A 270 -1.54 -2.85 -5.59
N GLN A 271 -1.43 -2.96 -6.92
CA GLN A 271 -0.19 -3.37 -7.58
C GLN A 271 0.05 -2.58 -8.88
N GLU A 272 1.32 -2.38 -9.23
CA GLU A 272 1.72 -1.77 -10.50
C GLU A 272 1.61 -2.81 -11.64
N VAL A 273 0.90 -2.43 -12.68
CA VAL A 273 0.69 -3.19 -13.92
C VAL A 273 1.50 -2.53 -15.03
N ASN A 274 2.33 -3.32 -15.71
CA ASN A 274 3.04 -2.89 -16.91
C ASN A 274 2.15 -3.15 -18.13
N THR A 275 1.86 -2.11 -18.89
CA THR A 275 1.12 -2.15 -20.16
C THR A 275 1.98 -1.60 -21.29
N GLU A 276 1.53 -1.72 -22.54
CA GLU A 276 2.22 -1.11 -23.68
C GLU A 276 2.25 0.43 -23.62
N GLU A 277 1.28 1.05 -22.95
CA GLU A 277 1.16 2.51 -22.82
C GLU A 277 1.90 3.06 -21.59
N GLY A 278 2.42 2.18 -20.73
CA GLY A 278 3.13 2.55 -19.51
C GLY A 278 2.62 1.80 -18.28
N LYS A 279 2.99 2.32 -17.11
CA LYS A 279 2.65 1.74 -15.81
C LYS A 279 1.34 2.29 -15.28
N VAL A 280 0.48 1.41 -14.79
CA VAL A 280 -0.81 1.77 -14.18
C VAL A 280 -0.96 1.02 -12.86
N TRP A 281 -1.52 1.68 -11.85
CA TRP A 281 -1.84 1.03 -10.58
C TRP A 281 -3.26 0.47 -10.61
N ALA A 282 -3.44 -0.77 -10.19
CA ALA A 282 -4.73 -1.45 -10.20
C ALA A 282 -4.94 -2.28 -8.94
N TYR A 283 -6.22 -2.53 -8.61
CA TYR A 283 -6.55 -3.58 -7.67
C TYR A 283 -6.30 -4.94 -8.31
N THR A 284 -5.74 -5.87 -7.55
CA THR A 284 -5.66 -7.27 -7.93
C THR A 284 -5.76 -8.15 -6.68
N TYR A 285 -5.72 -9.46 -6.86
CA TYR A 285 -5.92 -10.42 -5.78
C TYR A 285 -4.68 -11.30 -5.67
N HIS A 286 -4.09 -11.40 -4.48
CA HIS A 286 -2.99 -12.32 -4.20
C HIS A 286 -3.49 -13.51 -3.39
N TYR A 287 -3.10 -14.73 -3.74
CA TYR A 287 -3.46 -15.92 -2.99
C TYR A 287 -2.90 -15.83 -1.55
N ALA A 288 -3.76 -16.04 -0.55
CA ALA A 288 -3.44 -15.75 0.84
C ALA A 288 -3.00 -16.99 1.65
N LYS A 289 -2.93 -18.18 1.03
CA LYS A 289 -2.50 -19.43 1.69
C LYS A 289 -1.12 -19.85 1.21
N SER A 290 -0.53 -20.84 1.90
CA SER A 290 0.74 -21.45 1.47
C SER A 290 0.62 -22.03 0.05
N THR A 291 1.67 -21.81 -0.74
CA THR A 291 1.81 -22.36 -2.09
C THR A 291 2.72 -23.59 -2.17
N ASP A 292 3.23 -24.09 -1.03
CA ASP A 292 4.29 -25.12 -0.99
C ASP A 292 3.92 -26.45 -1.68
N SER A 293 2.61 -26.72 -1.80
CA SER A 293 2.08 -27.94 -2.39
C SER A 293 1.52 -27.76 -3.81
N PHE A 294 1.61 -26.55 -4.37
CA PHE A 294 1.07 -26.25 -5.69
C PHE A 294 2.17 -26.12 -6.73
N GLU A 295 1.85 -26.53 -7.96
CA GLU A 295 2.75 -26.37 -9.10
C GLU A 295 2.81 -24.90 -9.51
N LYS A 296 4.03 -24.40 -9.69
CA LYS A 296 4.25 -23.06 -10.23
C LYS A 296 4.05 -23.09 -11.74
N ILE A 297 3.29 -22.14 -12.26
CA ILE A 297 3.13 -21.90 -13.70
C ILE A 297 4.27 -21.01 -14.14
N ASP A 298 5.37 -21.61 -14.61
CA ASP A 298 6.60 -20.87 -14.97
C ASP A 298 6.42 -19.88 -16.13
N SER A 299 5.43 -20.12 -17.00
CA SER A 299 5.07 -19.18 -18.08
C SER A 299 4.45 -17.88 -17.55
N GLY A 300 3.91 -17.90 -16.33
CA GLY A 300 3.12 -16.81 -15.75
C GLY A 300 1.81 -16.52 -16.47
N ASN A 301 1.36 -17.42 -17.36
CA ASN A 301 0.15 -17.23 -18.17
C ASN A 301 -0.81 -18.39 -17.91
N TRP A 302 -1.99 -18.08 -17.35
CA TRP A 302 -3.02 -19.06 -17.03
C TRP A 302 -3.67 -19.73 -18.27
N ARG A 303 -3.58 -19.09 -19.44
CA ARG A 303 -4.14 -19.65 -20.69
C ARG A 303 -3.29 -20.79 -21.27
N ASN A 304 -2.06 -20.96 -20.78
CA ASN A 304 -1.06 -21.89 -21.33
C ASN A 304 -0.90 -23.14 -20.49
#